data_AF-W6NHZ0-F1
#
_entry.id   AF-W6NHZ0-F1
#
_cell.length_a   1.000
_cell.length_b   1.000
_cell.length_c   1.000
_cell.angle_alpha   90.00
_cell.angle_beta   90.00
_cell.angle_gamma   90.00
#
_symmetry.space_group_name_H-M   'P 1'
#
loop_
_entity.id
_entity.type
_entity.pdbx_description
1 polymer ?
#
loop_
_entity_poly.entity_id
_entity_poly.type
_entity_poly.pdbx_seq_one_letter_code
_entity_poly.pdbx_strand_id
1 'polypeptide(L)'
;MVADFVKILEQMMNPRQAVTSFISAATGLAAVGAGTIYLYRLPDTAIHAKRLVVVLIIYGVLQMLLATAYFVTCMQTTIAVSKGVKDAFQIVVGLLVALVYVAISLVSMVVGVYGFYKTVALVSSVDYLDNTSMTYCPQILFYTSLVVFILHIVLIATKCCCCK
;
A
#
# COMPACT_ATOMS: atom_id res chain seq x y z
N MET A 1 9.29 -13.43 -27.55
CA MET A 1 8.25 -12.46 -27.14
C MET A 1 7.27 -13.06 -26.13
N VAL A 2 6.41 -14.03 -26.49
CA VAL A 2 5.47 -14.65 -25.51
C VAL A 2 6.20 -15.35 -24.35
N ALA A 3 7.26 -16.10 -24.65
CA ALA A 3 8.09 -16.75 -23.63
C ALA A 3 8.82 -15.76 -22.70
N ASP A 4 9.19 -14.58 -23.21
CA ASP A 4 9.85 -13.53 -22.40
C ASP A 4 8.86 -12.88 -21.44
N PHE A 5 7.62 -12.67 -21.90
CA PHE A 5 6.52 -12.21 -21.04
C PHE A 5 6.18 -13.22 -19.97
N VAL A 6 6.11 -14.52 -20.31
CA VAL A 6 5.88 -15.59 -19.32
C VAL A 6 7.02 -15.61 -18.30
N LYS A 7 8.28 -15.46 -18.72
CA LYS A 7 9.42 -15.34 -17.80
C LYS A 7 9.33 -14.12 -16.87
N ILE A 8 8.94 -12.95 -17.38
CA ILE A 8 8.74 -11.74 -16.57
C ILE A 8 7.61 -11.96 -15.56
N LEU A 9 6.51 -12.58 -16.00
CA LEU A 9 5.36 -12.91 -15.18
C LEU A 9 5.67 -13.96 -14.10
N GLU A 10 6.49 -14.95 -14.42
CA GLU A 10 6.99 -15.96 -13.49
C GLU A 10 7.98 -15.37 -12.49
N GLN A 11 8.83 -14.42 -12.92
CA GLN A 11 9.69 -13.63 -12.03
C GLN A 11 8.88 -12.72 -11.08
N MET A 12 7.72 -12.22 -11.49
CA MET A 12 6.80 -11.49 -10.62
C MET A 12 6.11 -12.41 -9.58
N MET A 13 6.08 -13.73 -9.79
CA MET A 13 5.54 -14.71 -8.85
C MET A 13 6.53 -15.16 -7.77
N ASN A 14 7.51 -14.32 -7.44
CA ASN A 14 8.46 -14.61 -6.38
C ASN A 14 7.73 -14.83 -5.04
N PRO A 15 7.97 -15.92 -4.30
CA PRO A 15 7.34 -16.16 -2.99
C PRO A 15 7.54 -14.99 -2.02
N ARG A 16 8.65 -14.26 -2.11
CA ARG A 16 8.86 -13.03 -1.34
C ARG A 16 7.86 -11.92 -1.72
N GLN A 17 7.57 -11.76 -3.01
CA GLN A 17 6.62 -10.77 -3.50
C GLN A 17 5.18 -11.13 -3.07
N ALA A 18 4.84 -12.42 -3.02
CA ALA A 18 3.57 -12.89 -2.46
C ALA A 18 3.42 -12.53 -0.97
N VAL A 19 4.43 -12.81 -0.15
CA VAL A 19 4.43 -12.47 1.28
C VAL A 19 4.31 -10.96 1.49
N THR A 20 5.11 -10.16 0.76
CA THR A 20 5.03 -8.70 0.88
C THR A 20 3.67 -8.15 0.45
N SER A 21 3.02 -8.74 -0.55
CA SER A 21 1.69 -8.33 -1.00
C SER A 21 0.61 -8.69 0.02
N PHE A 22 0.73 -9.84 0.69
CA PHE A 22 -0.18 -10.23 1.76
C PHE A 22 -0.05 -9.30 2.99
N ILE A 23 1.18 -9.01 3.41
CA ILE A 23 1.45 -8.07 4.50
C ILE A 23 0.94 -6.66 4.12
N SER A 24 1.15 -6.23 2.87
CA SER A 24 0.65 -4.95 2.36
C SER A 24 -0.88 -4.89 2.39
N ALA A 25 -1.57 -5.98 2.04
CA ALA A 25 -3.03 -6.05 2.11
C ALA A 25 -3.53 -5.98 3.56
N ALA A 26 -2.92 -6.74 4.48
CA ALA A 26 -3.29 -6.72 5.90
C ALA A 26 -3.08 -5.34 6.53
N THR A 27 -1.96 -4.68 6.21
CA THR A 27 -1.66 -3.32 6.70
C THR A 27 -2.52 -2.27 6.03
N GLY A 28 -2.87 -2.43 4.76
CA GLY A 28 -3.85 -1.61 4.05
C GLY A 28 -5.25 -1.69 4.69
N LEU A 29 -5.71 -2.89 5.02
CA LEU A 29 -6.96 -3.11 5.76
C LEU A 29 -6.94 -2.45 7.14
N ALA A 30 -5.85 -2.62 7.90
CA ALA A 30 -5.69 -1.97 9.20
C ALA A 30 -5.70 -0.44 9.08
N ALA A 31 -5.05 0.11 8.05
CA ALA A 31 -5.00 1.55 7.77
C ALA A 31 -6.38 2.12 7.42
N VAL A 32 -7.15 1.45 6.56
CA VAL A 32 -8.53 1.87 6.24
C VAL A 32 -9.45 1.71 7.44
N GLY A 33 -9.35 0.61 8.20
CA GLY A 33 -10.16 0.37 9.39
C GLY A 33 -9.92 1.43 10.47
N ALA A 34 -8.65 1.67 10.83
CA ALA A 34 -8.29 2.72 11.78
C ALA A 34 -8.69 4.10 11.26
N GLY A 35 -8.39 4.40 10.00
CA GLY A 35 -8.72 5.67 9.38
C GLY A 35 -10.23 5.97 9.41
N THR A 36 -11.07 5.01 9.05
CA THR A 36 -12.53 5.19 9.04
C THR A 36 -13.10 5.36 10.45
N ILE A 37 -12.66 4.57 11.44
CA ILE A 37 -13.10 4.73 12.84
C ILE A 37 -12.74 6.12 13.36
N TYR A 38 -11.52 6.57 13.14
CA TYR A 38 -11.03 7.84 13.65
C TYR A 38 -11.56 9.04 12.86
N LEU A 39 -11.96 8.88 11.60
CA LEU A 39 -12.61 9.94 10.82
C LEU A 39 -13.89 10.45 11.50
N TYR A 40 -14.67 9.56 12.11
CA TYR A 40 -15.92 9.91 12.81
C TYR A 40 -15.72 10.28 14.27
N ARG A 41 -14.61 9.87 14.89
CA ARG A 41 -14.35 10.05 16.33
C ARG A 41 -13.52 11.30 16.64
N LEU A 42 -12.81 11.87 15.66
CA LEU A 42 -11.98 13.05 15.90
C LEU A 42 -12.80 14.34 15.97
N PRO A 43 -12.51 15.22 16.96
CA PRO A 43 -13.12 16.55 17.03
C PRO A 43 -12.69 17.42 15.84
N ASP A 44 -13.53 18.39 15.46
CA ASP A 44 -13.29 19.26 14.30
C ASP A 44 -12.05 20.15 14.43
N THR A 45 -11.63 20.40 15.67
CA THR A 45 -10.43 21.16 16.04
C THR A 45 -9.12 20.45 15.67
N ALA A 46 -9.11 19.11 15.60
CA ALA A 46 -7.92 18.29 15.38
C ALA A 46 -7.50 18.18 13.89
N ILE A 47 -7.21 19.32 13.27
CA ILE A 47 -6.92 19.45 11.82
C ILE A 47 -5.73 18.58 11.40
N HIS A 48 -4.66 18.53 12.20
CA HIS A 48 -3.46 17.76 11.86
C HIS A 48 -3.73 16.26 11.83
N ALA A 49 -4.46 15.75 12.82
CA ALA A 49 -4.79 14.33 12.89
C ALA A 49 -5.85 13.93 11.83
N LYS A 50 -6.80 14.81 11.49
CA LYS A 50 -7.70 14.58 10.35
C LYS A 50 -6.96 14.47 9.01
N ARG A 51 -5.98 15.35 8.78
CA ARG A 51 -5.11 15.24 7.59
C ARG A 51 -4.35 13.92 7.57
N LEU A 52 -3.82 13.47 8.72
CA LEU A 52 -3.15 12.19 8.85
C LEU A 52 -4.09 11.01 8.54
N VAL A 53 -5.32 11.04 9.07
CA VAL A 53 -6.37 10.03 8.81
C VAL A 53 -6.66 9.92 7.31
N VAL A 54 -6.82 11.04 6.61
CA VAL A 54 -7.09 11.03 5.16
C VAL A 54 -5.94 10.39 4.39
N VAL A 55 -4.68 10.72 4.73
CA VAL A 55 -3.50 10.11 4.10
C VAL A 55 -3.44 8.61 4.39
N LEU A 56 -3.76 8.19 5.61
CA LEU A 56 -3.78 6.79 6.02
C LEU A 56 -4.83 5.98 5.23
N ILE A 57 -6.02 6.55 5.01
CA ILE A 57 -7.09 5.92 4.21
C ILE A 57 -6.64 5.79 2.74
N ILE A 58 -6.15 6.87 2.13
CA ILE A 58 -5.67 6.87 0.74
C ILE A 58 -4.57 5.81 0.57
N TYR A 59 -3.61 5.79 1.49
CA TYR A 59 -2.55 4.80 1.51
C TYR A 59 -3.11 3.38 1.58
N GLY A 60 -4.05 3.11 2.50
CA GLY A 60 -4.65 1.80 2.65
C GLY A 60 -5.40 1.31 1.41
N VAL A 61 -6.15 2.20 0.75
CA VAL A 61 -6.81 1.90 -0.53
C VAL A 61 -5.78 1.55 -1.62
N LEU A 62 -4.70 2.32 -1.73
CA LEU A 62 -3.63 2.04 -2.69
C LEU A 62 -2.97 0.67 -2.44
N GLN A 63 -2.75 0.29 -1.18
CA GLN A 63 -2.21 -1.04 -0.86
C GLN A 63 -3.16 -2.18 -1.23
N MET A 64 -4.47 -1.99 -1.06
CA MET A 64 -5.47 -2.97 -1.49
C MET A 64 -5.52 -3.10 -3.01
N LEU A 65 -5.41 -1.99 -3.75
CA LEU A 65 -5.31 -2.01 -5.21
C LEU A 65 -4.04 -2.71 -5.69
N LEU A 66 -2.90 -2.51 -5.03
CA LEU A 66 -1.66 -3.22 -5.36
C LEU A 66 -1.76 -4.72 -5.09
N ALA A 67 -2.35 -5.11 -3.97
CA ALA A 67 -2.55 -6.51 -3.63
C ALA A 67 -3.50 -7.20 -4.64
N THR A 68 -4.62 -6.57 -5.00
CA THR A 68 -5.55 -7.11 -6.00
C THR A 68 -4.92 -7.21 -7.38
N ALA A 69 -4.18 -6.19 -7.83
CA ALA A 69 -3.45 -6.23 -9.09
C ALA A 69 -2.41 -7.37 -9.11
N TYR A 70 -1.71 -7.61 -7.99
CA TYR A 70 -0.80 -8.75 -7.86
C TYR A 70 -1.53 -10.09 -7.99
N PHE A 71 -2.64 -10.29 -7.28
CA PHE A 71 -3.43 -11.52 -7.38
C PHE A 71 -3.99 -11.75 -8.78
N VAL A 72 -4.51 -10.71 -9.43
CA VAL A 72 -4.98 -10.79 -10.82
C VAL A 72 -3.85 -11.21 -11.75
N THR A 73 -2.66 -10.64 -11.56
CA THR A 73 -1.46 -11.01 -12.32
C THR A 73 -1.14 -12.50 -12.12
N CYS A 74 -1.08 -12.99 -10.87
CA CYS A 74 -0.85 -14.42 -10.57
C CYS A 74 -1.91 -15.36 -11.16
N MET A 75 -3.17 -14.95 -11.23
CA MET A 75 -4.22 -15.75 -11.88
C MET A 75 -4.02 -15.79 -13.39
N GLN A 76 -3.69 -14.66 -14.01
CA GLN A 76 -3.43 -14.56 -15.44
C GLN A 76 -2.22 -15.40 -15.87
N THR A 77 -1.15 -15.44 -15.08
CA THR A 77 0.02 -16.29 -15.33
C THR A 77 -0.32 -17.76 -15.26
N THR A 78 -1.05 -18.18 -14.22
CA THR A 78 -1.45 -19.58 -14.03
C THR A 78 -2.33 -20.07 -15.19
N ILE A 79 -3.23 -19.22 -15.70
CA ILE A 79 -4.07 -19.55 -16.87
C ILE A 79 -3.22 -19.64 -18.15
N ALA A 80 -2.29 -18.72 -18.35
CA ALA A 80 -1.38 -18.72 -19.51
C ALA A 80 -0.52 -20.00 -19.57
N VAL A 81 -0.02 -20.45 -18.41
CA VAL A 81 0.80 -21.65 -18.30
C VAL A 81 -0.03 -22.93 -18.43
N SER A 82 -1.23 -23.01 -17.81
CA SER A 82 -2.03 -24.24 -17.79
C SER A 82 -2.81 -24.51 -19.09
N LYS A 83 -3.31 -23.48 -19.78
CA LYS A 83 -4.13 -23.63 -21.00
C LYS A 83 -3.37 -23.35 -22.29
N GLY A 84 -2.11 -22.91 -22.18
CA GLY A 84 -1.33 -22.36 -23.28
C GLY A 84 -1.85 -20.98 -23.69
N VAL A 85 -0.94 -20.08 -24.06
CA VAL A 85 -1.28 -18.72 -24.53
C VAL A 85 -1.94 -18.84 -25.90
N LYS A 86 -3.27 -18.99 -25.94
CA LYS A 86 -4.02 -19.13 -27.20
C LYS A 86 -4.36 -17.79 -27.84
N ASP A 87 -4.47 -16.71 -27.06
CA ASP A 87 -4.97 -15.43 -27.56
C ASP A 87 -4.06 -14.25 -27.19
N ALA A 88 -3.69 -13.46 -28.20
CA ALA A 88 -2.95 -12.20 -28.06
C ALA A 88 -3.60 -11.23 -27.05
N PHE A 89 -4.91 -11.36 -26.81
CA PHE A 89 -5.66 -10.60 -25.82
C PHE A 89 -5.13 -10.76 -24.38
N GLN A 90 -4.71 -11.96 -23.99
CA GLN A 90 -4.19 -12.21 -22.64
C GLN A 90 -2.86 -11.49 -22.38
N ILE A 91 -2.04 -11.32 -23.44
CA ILE A 91 -0.77 -10.59 -23.37
C ILE A 91 -1.03 -9.08 -23.21
N VAL A 92 -1.97 -8.52 -23.99
CA VAL A 92 -2.33 -7.10 -23.91
C VAL A 92 -2.89 -6.76 -22.52
N VAL A 93 -3.77 -7.61 -21.99
CA VAL A 93 -4.33 -7.43 -20.65
C VAL A 93 -3.24 -7.54 -19.57
N GLY A 94 -2.33 -8.51 -19.67
CA GLY A 94 -1.22 -8.65 -18.73
C GLY A 94 -0.28 -7.45 -18.71
N LEU A 95 0.05 -6.89 -19.88
CA LEU A 95 0.87 -5.68 -19.99
C LEU A 95 0.15 -4.46 -19.38
N LEU A 96 -1.15 -4.32 -19.61
CA LEU A 96 -1.95 -3.22 -19.06
C LEU A 96 -2.00 -3.30 -17.53
N VAL A 97 -2.22 -4.49 -16.96
CA VAL A 97 -2.20 -4.71 -15.51
C VAL A 97 -0.82 -4.41 -14.92
N ALA A 98 0.26 -4.82 -15.59
CA ALA A 98 1.62 -4.52 -15.15
C ALA A 98 1.92 -3.02 -15.15
N LEU A 99 1.51 -2.28 -16.20
CA LEU A 99 1.66 -0.81 -16.24
C LEU A 99 0.88 -0.12 -15.13
N VAL A 100 -0.38 -0.54 -14.91
CA VAL A 100 -1.20 -0.03 -13.81
C VAL A 100 -0.57 -0.34 -12.46
N TYR A 101 -0.03 -1.55 -12.26
CA TYR A 101 0.67 -1.93 -11.04
C TYR A 101 1.87 -1.01 -10.77
N VAL A 102 2.71 -0.75 -11.78
CA VAL A 102 3.87 0.15 -11.65
C VAL A 102 3.42 1.58 -11.33
N ALA A 103 2.39 2.08 -12.01
CA ALA A 103 1.86 3.43 -11.77
C ALA A 103 1.32 3.58 -10.34
N ILE A 104 0.50 2.63 -9.87
CA ILE A 104 -0.04 2.65 -8.50
C ILE A 104 1.10 2.50 -7.48
N SER A 105 2.12 1.70 -7.77
CA SER A 105 3.27 1.51 -6.90
C SER A 105 4.04 2.82 -6.69
N LEU A 106 4.28 3.58 -7.77
CA LEU A 106 4.92 4.90 -7.70
C LEU A 106 4.09 5.90 -6.87
N VAL A 107 2.78 5.95 -7.09
CA VAL A 107 1.88 6.82 -6.31
C VAL A 107 1.88 6.41 -4.83
N SER A 108 1.82 5.11 -4.55
CA SER A 108 1.87 4.56 -3.20
C SER A 108 3.17 4.93 -2.48
N MET A 109 4.30 4.90 -3.17
CA MET A 109 5.59 5.33 -2.62
C MET A 109 5.57 6.81 -2.21
N VAL A 110 5.07 7.70 -3.07
CA VAL A 110 4.98 9.14 -2.77
C VAL A 110 4.06 9.39 -1.57
N VAL A 111 2.87 8.76 -1.56
CA VAL A 111 1.90 8.89 -0.46
C VAL A 111 2.47 8.32 0.84
N GLY A 112 3.17 7.19 0.79
CA GLY A 112 3.78 6.55 1.95
C GLY A 112 4.88 7.42 2.58
N VAL A 113 5.77 7.99 1.78
CA VAL A 113 6.82 8.92 2.26
C VAL A 113 6.21 10.20 2.82
N TYR A 114 5.21 10.77 2.15
CA TYR A 114 4.50 11.95 2.63
C TYR A 114 3.78 11.69 3.97
N GLY A 115 3.10 10.56 4.10
CA GLY A 115 2.44 10.12 5.33
C GLY A 115 3.42 9.88 6.47
N PHE A 116 4.56 9.25 6.20
CA PHE A 116 5.64 9.09 7.16
C PHE A 116 6.15 10.45 7.66
N TYR A 117 6.48 11.37 6.74
CA TYR A 117 6.93 12.71 7.09
C TYR A 117 5.92 13.45 7.98
N LYS A 118 4.63 13.40 7.64
CA LYS A 118 3.56 14.01 8.45
C LYS A 118 3.45 13.39 9.84
N THR A 119 3.62 12.08 9.94
CA THR A 119 3.57 11.37 11.22
C THR A 119 4.76 11.77 12.09
N VAL A 120 5.96 11.81 11.53
CA VAL A 120 7.19 12.21 12.24
C VAL A 120 7.14 13.69 12.67
N ALA A 121 6.64 14.57 11.80
CA ALA A 121 6.47 15.98 12.13
C ALA A 121 5.48 16.20 13.30
N LEU A 122 4.53 15.28 13.49
CA LEU A 122 3.59 15.34 14.60
C LEU A 122 4.19 14.84 15.92
N VAL A 123 5.25 14.00 15.90
CA VAL A 123 5.89 13.42 17.10
C VAL A 123 6.23 14.48 18.15
N SER A 124 6.80 15.62 17.72
CA SER A 124 7.30 16.65 18.64
C SER A 124 6.21 17.59 19.18
N SER A 125 5.00 17.55 18.62
CA SER A 125 3.94 18.51 18.93
C SER A 125 2.60 17.84 19.23
N VAL A 126 2.55 16.51 19.31
CA VAL A 126 1.30 15.77 19.49
C VAL A 126 0.74 15.98 20.89
N ASP A 127 -0.52 16.36 20.95
CA ASP A 127 -1.28 16.41 22.20
C ASP A 127 -2.20 15.19 22.28
N TYR A 128 -2.13 14.46 23.39
CA TYR A 128 -2.96 13.26 23.61
C TYR A 128 -4.16 13.53 24.52
N LEU A 129 -4.18 14.68 25.19
CA LEU A 129 -5.10 14.97 26.29
C LEU A 129 -6.07 16.09 25.94
N ASP A 130 -5.59 17.14 25.28
CA ASP A 130 -6.42 18.28 24.94
C ASP A 130 -7.14 18.09 23.59
N ASN A 131 -8.39 17.65 23.66
CA ASN A 131 -9.25 17.47 22.48
C ASN A 131 -9.58 18.77 21.74
N THR A 132 -9.28 19.94 22.32
CA THR A 132 -9.48 21.25 21.68
C THR A 132 -8.24 21.74 20.92
N SER A 133 -7.08 21.13 21.18
CA SER A 133 -5.83 21.46 20.51
C SER A 133 -5.84 21.07 19.02
N MET A 134 -5.22 21.91 18.19
CA MET A 134 -5.05 21.61 16.76
C MET A 134 -4.13 20.41 16.52
N THR A 135 -3.24 20.10 17.47
CA THR A 135 -2.30 18.98 17.40
C THR A 135 -2.79 17.75 18.14
N TYR A 136 -4.05 17.76 18.60
CA TYR A 136 -4.67 16.60 19.21
C TYR A 136 -4.63 15.39 18.28
N CYS A 137 -4.10 14.27 18.76
CA CYS A 137 -4.11 13.01 18.06
C CYS A 137 -4.23 11.86 19.06
N PRO A 138 -5.23 10.96 18.95
CA PRO A 138 -5.30 9.78 19.80
C PRO A 138 -4.03 8.92 19.68
N GLN A 139 -3.51 8.42 20.81
CA GLN A 139 -2.30 7.59 20.86
C GLN A 139 -2.38 6.40 19.89
N ILE A 140 -3.51 5.70 19.89
CA ILE A 140 -3.73 4.53 19.03
C ILE A 140 -3.60 4.93 17.55
N LEU A 141 -4.25 6.02 17.12
CA LEU A 141 -4.16 6.50 15.73
C LEU A 141 -2.72 6.85 15.34
N PHE A 142 -2.01 7.53 16.24
CA PHE A 142 -0.63 7.94 16.02
C PHE A 142 0.30 6.73 15.86
N TYR A 143 0.28 5.79 16.81
CA TYR A 143 1.13 4.59 16.76
C TYR A 143 0.76 3.67 15.60
N THR A 144 -0.53 3.49 15.29
CA THR A 144 -0.95 2.72 14.11
C THR A 144 -0.42 3.35 12.82
N SER A 145 -0.54 4.68 12.68
CA SER A 145 -0.02 5.38 11.49
C SER A 145 1.51 5.21 11.37
N LEU A 146 2.22 5.37 12.49
CA LEU A 146 3.68 5.21 12.55
C LEU A 146 4.10 3.80 12.15
N VAL A 147 3.47 2.77 12.71
CA VAL A 147 3.76 1.36 12.36
C VAL A 147 3.47 1.09 10.88
N VAL A 148 2.34 1.56 10.35
CA VAL A 148 1.97 1.37 8.94
C VAL A 148 3.00 1.98 8.00
N PHE A 149 3.43 3.22 8.25
CA PHE A 149 4.38 3.90 7.38
C PHE A 149 5.83 3.40 7.55
N ILE A 150 6.25 3.01 8.75
CA ILE A 150 7.55 2.35 8.95
C ILE A 150 7.57 1.02 8.19
N LEU A 151 6.51 0.22 8.33
CA LEU A 151 6.41 -1.06 7.66
C LEU A 151 6.41 -0.88 6.14
N HIS A 152 5.76 0.16 5.61
CA HIS A 152 5.86 0.53 4.20
C HIS A 152 7.31 0.73 3.73
N ILE A 153 8.10 1.54 4.47
CA ILE A 153 9.49 1.82 4.14
C ILE A 153 10.32 0.54 4.20
N VAL A 154 10.11 -0.30 5.22
CA VAL A 154 10.78 -1.60 5.35
C VAL A 154 10.43 -2.53 4.18
N LEU A 155 9.17 -2.58 3.74
CA LEU A 155 8.75 -3.36 2.58
C LEU A 155 9.37 -2.85 1.27
N ILE A 156 9.52 -1.54 1.10
CA ILE A 156 10.24 -0.98 -0.05
C ILE A 156 11.73 -1.36 0.02
N ALA A 157 12.37 -1.13 1.16
CA ALA A 157 13.78 -1.42 1.36
C ALA A 157 14.09 -2.91 1.14
N THR A 158 13.27 -3.81 1.65
CA THR A 158 13.41 -5.26 1.42
C THR A 158 13.21 -5.63 -0.05
N LYS A 159 12.28 -4.99 -0.76
CA LYS A 159 12.12 -5.19 -2.22
C LYS A 159 13.33 -4.69 -3.02
N CYS A 160 13.94 -3.57 -2.64
CA CYS A 160 15.09 -3.00 -3.36
C CYS A 160 16.43 -3.63 -3.00
N CYS A 161 16.68 -3.92 -1.72
CA CYS A 161 17.97 -4.40 -1.23
C CYS A 161 18.14 -5.92 -1.34
N CYS A 162 17.05 -6.69 -1.41
CA CYS A 162 17.09 -8.14 -1.58
C CYS A 162 16.95 -8.60 -3.03
N CYS A 163 17.16 -7.71 -4.02
CA CYS A 163 17.28 -8.02 -5.45
C CYS A 163 18.60 -8.72 -5.83
N LYS A 164 19.11 -9.62 -4.97
CA LYS A 164 20.20 -10.54 -5.29
C LYS A 164 19.68 -11.96 -5.39
#